data_AF-A0A970GIY4-F1
#
_entry.id   AF-A0A970GIY4-F1
#
_cell.length_a   1.000
_cell.length_b   1.000
_cell.length_c   1.000
_cell.angle_alpha   90.00
_cell.angle_beta   90.00
_cell.angle_gamma   90.00
#
_symmetry.space_group_name_H-M   'P 1'
#
loop_
_entity.id
_entity.type
_entity.pdbx_description
1 polymer ?
#
loop_
_entity_poly.entity_id
_entity_poly.type
_entity_poly.pdbx_seq_one_letter_code
_entity_poly.pdbx_strand_id
1 'polypeptide(L)'
;MNKFAFIIHPVQAGDLARKFPLTRYLPTSWQEAVFRHVPPMKASHITGIRSLTGAEAEGWFIGCPLSSRQLMELPLDFVLRRIIQAGELAEKLGAGIVGLGAFTAVVGDAGITVAKNLNIPVTTGNSLTVASALEGVKQAASSMEIDLDEANILILGATGSIGAACARILGREFPRL
;
A
#
# COMPACT_ATOMS: atom_id res chain seq x y z
N MET A 1 21.33 -7.00 8.91
CA MET A 1 20.71 -6.11 7.90
C MET A 1 19.36 -6.70 7.52
N ASN A 2 18.27 -6.04 7.90
CA ASN A 2 16.91 -6.48 7.55
C ASN A 2 16.59 -6.09 6.11
N LYS A 3 15.89 -6.97 5.38
CA LYS A 3 15.55 -6.75 3.98
C LYS A 3 14.04 -6.78 3.77
N PHE A 4 13.49 -5.78 3.11
CA PHE A 4 12.05 -5.70 2.83
C PHE A 4 11.78 -5.40 1.35
N ALA A 5 10.54 -5.62 0.92
CA ALA A 5 10.04 -5.07 -0.32
C ALA A 5 8.69 -4.41 -0.10
N PHE A 6 8.34 -3.48 -0.99
CA PHE A 6 7.06 -2.81 -0.99
C PHE A 6 6.52 -2.73 -2.41
N ILE A 7 5.36 -3.34 -2.65
CA ILE A 7 4.71 -3.33 -3.96
C ILE A 7 3.96 -2.02 -4.11
N ILE A 8 4.31 -1.26 -5.14
CA ILE A 8 3.67 -0.01 -5.53
C ILE A 8 3.01 -0.16 -6.89
N HIS A 9 1.98 0.64 -7.14
CA HIS A 9 1.31 0.68 -8.42
C HIS A 9 1.02 2.14 -8.80
N PRO A 10 0.91 2.47 -10.10
CA PRO A 10 0.48 3.79 -10.52
C PRO A 10 -0.96 4.06 -10.08
N VAL A 11 -1.22 5.22 -9.50
CA VAL A 11 -2.59 5.59 -9.07
C VAL A 11 -3.42 5.92 -10.31
N GLN A 12 -2.82 6.65 -11.24
CA GLN A 12 -3.40 6.98 -12.54
C GLN A 12 -2.48 6.49 -13.67
N ALA A 13 -3.04 6.19 -14.83
CA ALA A 13 -2.23 5.80 -15.99
C ALA A 13 -1.19 6.86 -16.37
N GLY A 14 -1.50 8.16 -16.17
CA GLY A 14 -0.56 9.25 -16.38
C GLY A 14 0.68 9.23 -15.50
N ASP A 15 0.64 8.57 -14.34
CA ASP A 15 1.83 8.41 -13.47
C ASP A 15 2.91 7.54 -14.12
N LEU A 16 2.50 6.66 -15.04
CA LEU A 16 3.42 5.81 -15.78
C LEU A 16 4.24 6.59 -16.79
N ALA A 17 3.71 7.68 -17.36
CA ALA A 17 4.42 8.53 -18.29
C ALA A 17 5.65 9.23 -17.65
N ARG A 18 5.70 9.32 -16.32
CA ARG A 18 6.89 9.82 -15.60
C ARG A 18 8.07 8.84 -15.68
N LYS A 19 7.77 7.54 -15.69
CA LYS A 19 8.80 6.47 -15.72
C LYS A 19 9.07 5.98 -17.14
N PHE A 20 8.08 6.06 -18.03
CA PHE A 20 8.20 5.74 -19.45
C PHE A 20 7.84 6.98 -20.28
N PRO A 21 8.79 7.90 -20.51
CA PRO A 21 8.51 9.16 -21.20
C PRO A 21 7.87 8.97 -22.59
N LEU A 22 8.19 7.86 -23.26
CA LEU A 22 7.63 7.49 -24.55
C LEU A 22 6.10 7.29 -24.52
N THR A 23 5.52 6.90 -23.38
CA THR A 23 4.08 6.69 -23.27
C THR A 23 3.30 7.99 -23.07
N ARG A 24 3.98 9.13 -22.87
CA ARG A 24 3.36 10.46 -22.71
C ARG A 24 2.53 10.88 -23.93
N TYR A 25 2.86 10.38 -25.11
CA TYR A 25 2.18 10.71 -26.37
C TYR A 25 1.01 9.77 -26.71
N LEU A 26 0.78 8.72 -25.91
CA LEU A 26 -0.29 7.75 -26.13
C LEU A 26 -1.56 8.15 -25.35
N PRO A 27 -2.76 7.90 -25.89
CA PRO A 27 -4.00 8.01 -25.11
C PRO A 27 -3.97 7.11 -23.87
N THR A 28 -4.60 7.54 -22.77
CA THR A 28 -4.67 6.83 -21.48
C THR A 28 -5.09 5.36 -21.63
N SER A 29 -6.08 5.07 -22.48
CA SER A 29 -6.56 3.71 -22.74
C SER A 29 -5.50 2.81 -23.38
N TRP A 30 -4.66 3.37 -24.26
CA TRP A 30 -3.56 2.65 -24.89
C TRP A 30 -2.42 2.41 -23.91
N GLN A 31 -2.14 3.39 -23.04
CA GLN A 31 -1.17 3.22 -21.96
C GLN A 31 -1.57 2.02 -21.09
N GLU A 32 -2.81 2.00 -20.58
CA GLU A 32 -3.31 0.89 -19.76
C GLU A 32 -3.26 -0.46 -20.50
N ALA A 33 -3.64 -0.50 -21.78
CA ALA A 33 -3.58 -1.70 -22.60
C ALA A 33 -2.15 -2.26 -22.75
N VAL A 34 -1.16 -1.38 -22.97
CA VAL A 34 0.26 -1.76 -23.06
C VAL A 34 0.75 -2.25 -21.70
N PHE A 35 0.47 -1.52 -20.63
CA PHE A 35 0.96 -1.84 -19.29
C PHE A 35 0.40 -3.15 -18.73
N ARG A 36 -0.80 -3.56 -19.16
CA ARG A 36 -1.35 -4.88 -18.85
C ARG A 36 -0.37 -6.02 -19.19
N HIS A 37 0.46 -5.85 -20.22
CA HIS A 37 1.39 -6.87 -20.68
C HIS A 37 2.78 -6.76 -20.05
N VAL A 38 3.10 -5.61 -19.46
CA VAL A 38 4.39 -5.36 -18.82
C VAL A 38 4.52 -6.19 -17.54
N PRO A 39 5.65 -6.88 -17.30
CA PRO A 39 5.87 -7.61 -16.06
C PRO A 39 6.22 -6.65 -14.90
N PRO A 40 6.01 -7.06 -13.64
CA PRO A 40 6.52 -6.33 -12.49
C PRO A 40 8.02 -6.07 -12.56
N MET A 41 8.46 -4.94 -12.03
CA MET A 41 9.86 -4.51 -12.13
C MET A 41 10.34 -3.79 -10.88
N LYS A 42 11.64 -3.87 -10.61
CA LYS A 42 12.29 -3.05 -9.58
C LYS A 42 12.12 -1.57 -9.95
N ALA A 43 11.47 -0.81 -9.08
CA ALA A 43 11.29 0.63 -9.23
C ALA A 43 12.41 1.42 -8.53
N SER A 44 12.81 1.00 -7.34
CA SER A 44 13.90 1.63 -6.59
C SER A 44 14.54 0.64 -5.61
N HIS A 45 15.81 0.87 -5.27
CA HIS A 45 16.49 0.23 -4.14
C HIS A 45 16.62 1.29 -3.04
N ILE A 46 16.10 0.95 -1.86
CA ILE A 46 16.05 1.79 -0.69
C ILE A 46 17.19 1.37 0.24
N THR A 47 18.06 2.30 0.58
CA THR A 47 19.23 2.09 1.42
C THR A 47 19.32 3.16 2.50
N GLY A 48 20.14 2.93 3.53
CA GLY A 48 20.42 3.94 4.56
C GLY A 48 19.37 4.05 5.66
N ILE A 49 18.48 3.05 5.81
CA ILE A 49 17.53 3.03 6.93
C ILE A 49 18.26 2.53 8.17
N ARG A 50 18.28 3.35 9.21
CA ARG A 50 18.85 3.01 10.52
C ARG A 50 17.87 3.40 11.62
N SER A 51 17.54 2.43 12.46
CA SER A 51 16.73 2.60 13.66
C SER A 51 17.54 3.29 14.76
N LEU A 52 16.84 3.94 15.70
CA LEU A 52 17.40 4.45 16.95
C LEU A 52 18.08 3.33 17.77
N THR A 53 17.64 2.08 17.61
CA THR A 53 18.25 0.90 18.26
C THR A 53 19.53 0.42 17.56
N GLY A 54 19.94 1.08 16.47
CA GLY A 54 21.09 0.69 15.65
C GLY A 54 20.79 -0.40 14.63
N ALA A 55 19.59 -0.98 14.60
CA ALA A 55 19.18 -1.93 13.57
C ALA A 55 19.11 -1.24 12.20
N GLU A 56 19.64 -1.89 11.17
CA GLU A 56 19.66 -1.36 9.81
C GLU A 56 18.75 -2.15 8.88
N ALA A 57 18.17 -1.46 7.90
CA ALA A 57 17.36 -2.04 6.86
C ALA A 57 17.66 -1.49 5.47
N GLU A 58 17.44 -2.33 4.46
CA GLU A 58 17.39 -1.95 3.06
C GLU A 58 16.20 -2.67 2.39
N GLY A 59 15.79 -2.23 1.22
CA GLY A 59 14.69 -2.88 0.54
C GLY A 59 14.39 -2.38 -0.84
N TRP A 60 13.31 -2.87 -1.44
CA TRP A 60 12.99 -2.56 -2.84
C TRP A 60 11.55 -2.10 -2.99
N PHE A 61 11.37 -1.05 -3.79
CA PHE A 61 10.07 -0.76 -4.36
C PHE A 61 9.88 -1.58 -5.62
N ILE A 62 8.81 -2.35 -5.67
CA ILE A 62 8.45 -3.19 -6.81
C ILE A 62 7.23 -2.57 -7.48
N GLY A 63 7.38 -2.15 -8.74
CA GLY A 63 6.27 -1.63 -9.52
C GLY A 63 5.41 -2.75 -10.08
N CYS A 64 4.16 -2.85 -9.63
CA CYS A 64 3.09 -3.58 -10.29
C CYS A 64 2.47 -2.66 -11.37
N PRO A 65 2.58 -2.99 -12.67
CA PRO A 65 2.22 -2.10 -13.76
C PRO A 65 0.71 -2.12 -14.06
N LEU A 66 -0.12 -2.03 -13.03
CA LEU A 66 -1.58 -1.92 -13.15
C LEU A 66 -2.05 -0.65 -12.46
N SER A 67 -2.86 0.15 -13.14
CA SER A 67 -3.48 1.34 -12.53
C SER A 67 -4.50 0.95 -11.45
N SER A 68 -4.87 1.89 -10.56
CA SER A 68 -5.99 1.68 -9.61
C SER A 68 -7.26 1.20 -10.32
N ARG A 69 -7.54 1.78 -11.49
CA ARG A 69 -8.69 1.40 -12.32
C ARG A 69 -8.56 -0.05 -12.78
N GLN A 70 -7.42 -0.44 -13.33
CA GLN A 70 -7.19 -1.81 -13.79
C GLN A 70 -7.24 -2.84 -12.65
N LEU A 71 -6.72 -2.49 -11.48
CA LEU A 71 -6.79 -3.34 -10.28
C LEU A 71 -8.24 -3.62 -9.85
N MET A 72 -9.16 -2.69 -10.11
CA MET A 72 -10.58 -2.82 -9.78
C MET A 72 -11.43 -3.44 -10.89
N GLU A 73 -11.09 -3.19 -12.17
CA GLU A 73 -11.92 -3.58 -13.32
C GLU A 73 -11.48 -4.86 -14.03
N LEU A 74 -10.20 -5.25 -13.95
CA LEU A 74 -9.71 -6.46 -14.60
C LEU A 74 -10.13 -7.73 -13.83
N PRO A 75 -10.16 -8.90 -14.49
CA PRO A 75 -10.46 -10.17 -13.82
C PRO A 75 -9.55 -10.41 -12.61
N LEU A 76 -10.15 -10.78 -11.47
CA LEU A 76 -9.44 -10.91 -10.20
C LEU A 76 -8.22 -11.85 -10.30
N ASP A 77 -8.35 -13.02 -10.93
CA ASP A 77 -7.24 -13.96 -11.10
C ASP A 77 -6.07 -13.35 -11.89
N PHE A 78 -6.35 -12.49 -12.86
CA PHE A 78 -5.32 -11.79 -13.61
C PHE A 78 -4.58 -10.79 -12.71
N VAL A 79 -5.32 -10.03 -11.91
CA VAL A 79 -4.74 -9.06 -10.98
C VAL A 79 -3.91 -9.76 -9.90
N LEU A 80 -4.44 -10.81 -9.28
CA LEU A 80 -3.73 -11.59 -8.26
C LEU A 80 -2.44 -12.19 -8.81
N ARG A 81 -2.47 -12.79 -10.01
CA ARG A 81 -1.25 -13.28 -10.66
C ARG A 81 -0.20 -12.18 -10.85
N ARG A 82 -0.60 -10.96 -11.21
CA ARG A 82 0.33 -9.83 -11.35
C ARG A 82 0.92 -9.39 -10.01
N ILE A 83 0.14 -9.37 -8.93
CA ILE A 83 0.63 -9.04 -7.59
C ILE A 83 1.57 -10.15 -7.07
N ILE A 84 1.24 -11.42 -7.30
CA ILE A 84 2.10 -12.57 -6.96
C ILE A 84 3.43 -12.47 -7.69
N GLN A 85 3.45 -12.20 -9.00
CA GLN A 85 4.68 -11.99 -9.76
C GLN A 85 5.55 -10.84 -9.20
N ALA A 86 4.93 -9.78 -8.67
CA ALA A 86 5.66 -8.70 -8.01
C ALA A 86 6.26 -9.17 -6.66
N GLY A 87 5.54 -10.01 -5.92
CA GLY A 87 6.05 -10.69 -4.72
C GLY A 87 7.19 -11.65 -5.02
N GLU A 88 7.09 -12.49 -6.04
CA GLU A 88 8.16 -13.39 -6.48
C GLU A 88 9.43 -12.61 -6.88
N LEU A 89 9.28 -11.44 -7.49
CA LEU A 89 10.41 -10.55 -7.77
C LEU A 89 11.04 -10.02 -6.49
N ALA A 90 10.24 -9.70 -5.46
CA ALA A 90 10.77 -9.33 -4.15
C ALA A 90 11.59 -10.46 -3.51
N GLU A 91 11.11 -11.70 -3.60
CA GLU A 91 11.85 -12.89 -3.11
C GLU A 91 13.19 -13.05 -3.84
N LYS A 92 13.18 -12.94 -5.16
CA LYS A 92 14.40 -13.03 -6.00
C LYS A 92 15.42 -11.95 -5.65
N LEU A 93 14.97 -10.78 -5.18
CA LEU A 93 15.84 -9.70 -4.72
C LEU A 93 16.34 -9.92 -3.28
N GLY A 94 15.84 -10.94 -2.58
CA GLY A 94 16.25 -11.30 -1.23
C GLY A 94 15.50 -10.54 -0.12
N ALA A 95 14.30 -10.03 -0.40
CA ALA A 95 13.44 -9.47 0.63
C ALA A 95 13.01 -10.57 1.64
N GLY A 96 13.01 -10.26 2.92
CA GLY A 96 12.53 -11.17 3.98
C GLY A 96 11.06 -10.92 4.36
N ILE A 97 10.43 -9.87 3.85
CA ILE A 97 9.02 -9.52 4.02
C ILE A 97 8.60 -8.62 2.87
N VAL A 98 7.34 -8.72 2.43
CA VAL A 98 6.77 -7.82 1.43
C VAL A 98 5.52 -7.11 1.94
N GLY A 99 5.49 -5.79 1.76
CA GLY A 99 4.30 -4.97 1.99
C GLY A 99 3.49 -4.79 0.70
N LEU A 100 2.18 -4.92 0.81
CA LEU A 100 1.21 -4.62 -0.26
C LEU A 100 0.79 -3.16 -0.14
N GLY A 101 1.12 -2.34 -1.13
CA GLY A 101 0.76 -0.93 -1.15
C GLY A 101 -0.61 -0.67 -1.79
N ALA A 102 -1.37 0.23 -1.17
CA ALA A 102 -2.61 0.79 -1.71
C ALA A 102 -3.58 -0.30 -2.25
N PHE A 103 -4.01 -0.23 -3.51
CA PHE A 103 -5.00 -1.16 -4.05
C PHE A 103 -4.50 -2.61 -4.11
N THR A 104 -3.18 -2.85 -4.08
CA THR A 104 -2.65 -4.23 -4.03
C THR A 104 -2.94 -4.93 -2.70
N ALA A 105 -3.21 -4.18 -1.62
CA ALA A 105 -3.66 -4.73 -0.34
C ALA A 105 -5.18 -4.88 -0.23
N VAL A 106 -5.94 -4.19 -1.10
CA VAL A 106 -7.41 -4.14 -1.05
C VAL A 106 -8.04 -5.19 -1.96
N VAL A 107 -7.44 -5.43 -3.13
CA VAL A 107 -7.99 -6.35 -4.13
C VAL A 107 -7.94 -7.80 -3.62
N GLY A 108 -9.04 -8.52 -3.81
CA GLY A 108 -9.17 -9.92 -3.43
C GLY A 108 -9.44 -10.10 -1.95
N ASP A 109 -8.60 -10.88 -1.28
CA ASP A 109 -8.78 -11.37 0.09
C ASP A 109 -7.79 -10.75 1.08
N ALA A 110 -7.57 -9.43 0.96
CA ALA A 110 -6.65 -8.66 1.81
C ALA A 110 -5.21 -9.22 1.86
N GLY A 111 -4.75 -9.80 0.76
CA GLY A 111 -3.40 -10.37 0.62
C GLY A 111 -3.25 -11.82 1.08
N ILE A 112 -4.32 -12.50 1.50
CA ILE A 112 -4.26 -13.92 1.92
C ILE A 112 -3.82 -14.81 0.76
N THR A 113 -4.40 -14.65 -0.42
CA THR A 113 -4.01 -15.43 -1.61
C THR A 113 -2.58 -15.11 -2.02
N VAL A 114 -2.17 -13.84 -1.93
CA VAL A 114 -0.77 -13.46 -2.22
C VAL A 114 0.18 -14.13 -1.23
N ALA A 115 -0.13 -14.10 0.07
CA ALA A 115 0.67 -14.73 1.12
C ALA A 115 0.81 -16.25 0.93
N LYS A 116 -0.25 -16.94 0.48
CA LYS A 116 -0.21 -18.38 0.21
C LYS A 116 0.65 -18.77 -0.98
N ASN A 117 0.94 -17.84 -1.89
CA ASN A 117 1.73 -18.08 -3.10
C ASN A 117 3.16 -17.51 -2.99
N LEU A 118 3.57 -17.03 -1.81
CA LEU A 118 4.91 -16.53 -1.54
C LEU A 118 5.53 -17.31 -0.38
N ASN A 119 6.85 -17.47 -0.44
CA ASN A 119 7.72 -18.04 0.58
C ASN A 119 8.16 -17.01 1.64
N ILE A 120 7.81 -15.73 1.46
CA ILE A 120 8.09 -14.65 2.43
C ILE A 120 6.79 -14.12 3.05
N PRO A 121 6.83 -13.65 4.31
CA PRO A 121 5.70 -13.00 4.96
C PRO A 121 5.17 -11.81 4.15
N VAL A 122 3.85 -11.65 4.18
CA VAL A 122 3.12 -10.56 3.51
C VAL A 122 2.41 -9.70 4.57
N THR A 123 2.45 -8.38 4.40
CA THR A 123 1.70 -7.44 5.21
C THR A 123 0.94 -6.43 4.36
N THR A 124 -0.24 -6.01 4.81
CA THR A 124 -0.98 -4.89 4.22
C THR A 124 -0.55 -3.54 4.80
N GLY A 125 0.20 -3.55 5.92
CA GLY A 125 0.59 -2.33 6.63
C GLY A 125 -0.55 -1.64 7.39
N ASN A 126 -1.78 -2.16 7.35
CA ASN A 126 -2.95 -1.49 7.92
C ASN A 126 -2.82 -1.16 9.41
N SER A 127 -2.19 -2.03 10.21
CA SER A 127 -2.01 -1.79 11.65
C SER A 127 -1.14 -0.56 11.92
N LEU A 128 -0.06 -0.37 11.14
CA LEU A 128 0.77 0.82 11.25
C LEU A 128 -0.01 2.06 10.80
N THR A 129 -0.78 1.96 9.72
CA THR A 129 -1.66 3.05 9.25
C THR A 129 -2.69 3.45 10.30
N VAL A 130 -3.32 2.48 10.99
CA VAL A 130 -4.25 2.76 12.10
C VAL A 130 -3.55 3.50 13.22
N ALA A 131 -2.39 3.02 13.67
CA ALA A 131 -1.62 3.68 14.74
C ALA A 131 -1.26 5.13 14.36
N SER A 132 -0.73 5.34 13.16
CA SER A 132 -0.39 6.67 12.65
C SER A 132 -1.61 7.58 12.50
N ALA A 133 -2.76 7.06 12.08
CA ALA A 133 -3.99 7.84 11.96
C ALA A 133 -4.51 8.30 13.34
N LEU A 134 -4.52 7.41 14.33
CA LEU A 134 -4.94 7.73 15.69
C LEU A 134 -4.03 8.78 16.33
N GLU A 135 -2.72 8.61 16.19
CA GLU A 135 -1.74 9.57 16.69
C GLU A 135 -1.86 10.91 15.97
N GLY A 136 -1.99 10.89 14.64
CA GLY A 136 -2.15 12.08 13.81
C GLY A 136 -3.40 12.89 14.18
N VAL A 137 -4.53 12.24 14.44
CA VAL A 137 -5.76 12.92 14.89
C VAL A 137 -5.57 13.61 16.24
N LYS A 138 -4.93 12.93 17.21
CA LYS A 138 -4.65 13.52 18.54
C LYS A 138 -3.73 14.73 18.44
N GLN A 139 -2.66 14.63 17.65
CA GLN A 139 -1.74 15.75 17.42
C GLN A 139 -2.43 16.92 16.70
N ALA A 140 -3.27 16.64 15.69
CA ALA A 140 -4.00 17.66 14.96
C ALA A 140 -5.01 18.39 15.87
N ALA A 141 -5.80 17.65 16.66
CA ALA A 141 -6.75 18.23 17.60
C ALA A 141 -6.07 19.13 18.62
N SER A 142 -4.95 18.68 19.21
CA SER A 142 -4.15 19.49 20.12
C SER A 142 -3.62 20.77 19.46
N SER A 143 -3.14 20.68 18.21
CA SER A 143 -2.65 21.84 17.46
C SER A 143 -3.73 22.84 17.10
N MET A 144 -4.99 22.39 17.05
CA MET A 144 -6.17 23.18 16.73
C MET A 144 -6.95 23.62 17.98
N GLU A 145 -6.44 23.30 19.19
CA GLU A 145 -7.11 23.58 20.46
C GLU A 145 -8.53 22.95 20.53
N ILE A 146 -8.70 21.79 19.88
CA ILE A 146 -9.94 21.00 19.92
C ILE A 146 -9.84 19.99 21.06
N ASP A 147 -10.78 20.08 22.00
CA ASP A 147 -10.99 19.05 23.02
C ASP A 147 -11.73 17.85 22.42
N LEU A 148 -11.03 16.72 22.30
CA LEU A 148 -11.59 15.49 21.74
C LEU A 148 -12.66 14.84 22.63
N ASP A 149 -12.68 15.14 23.93
CA ASP A 149 -13.72 14.63 24.84
C ASP A 149 -15.08 15.28 24.56
N GLU A 150 -15.08 16.51 24.03
CA GLU A 150 -16.29 17.27 23.69
C GLU A 150 -16.58 17.31 22.18
N ALA A 151 -15.61 16.94 21.33
CA ALA A 151 -15.76 16.94 19.88
C ALA A 151 -16.58 15.75 19.36
N ASN A 152 -17.29 15.96 18.25
CA ASN A 152 -17.87 14.86 17.49
C ASN A 152 -16.85 14.33 16.49
N ILE A 153 -16.57 13.03 16.52
CA ILE A 153 -15.61 12.39 15.62
C ILE A 153 -16.36 11.70 14.49
N LEU A 154 -16.01 11.99 13.23
CA LEU A 154 -16.57 11.32 12.05
C LEU A 154 -15.50 10.48 11.35
N ILE A 155 -15.78 9.20 11.12
CA ILE A 155 -14.89 8.29 10.37
C ILE A 155 -15.52 7.92 9.02
N LEU A 156 -15.01 8.51 7.95
CA LEU A 156 -15.38 8.12 6.59
C LEU A 156 -14.69 6.80 6.22
N GLY A 157 -15.48 5.77 5.90
CA GLY A 157 -14.98 4.42 5.66
C GLY A 157 -14.84 3.56 6.93
N ALA A 158 -15.66 3.82 7.96
CA ALA A 158 -15.68 3.07 9.22
C ALA A 158 -15.91 1.54 9.07
N THR A 159 -16.41 1.07 7.92
CA THR A 159 -16.59 -0.36 7.64
C THR A 159 -15.35 -1.03 7.04
N GLY A 160 -14.36 -0.25 6.57
CA GLY A 160 -13.09 -0.77 6.06
C GLY A 160 -12.16 -1.25 7.19
N SER A 161 -11.15 -2.05 6.85
CA SER A 161 -10.20 -2.62 7.83
C SER A 161 -9.57 -1.57 8.75
N ILE A 162 -9.11 -0.44 8.19
CA ILE A 162 -8.50 0.67 8.94
C ILE A 162 -9.57 1.44 9.71
N GLY A 163 -10.62 1.90 9.02
CA GLY A 163 -11.67 2.72 9.64
C GLY A 163 -12.38 2.02 10.79
N ALA A 164 -12.66 0.73 10.66
CA ALA A 164 -13.28 -0.06 11.72
C ALA A 164 -12.39 -0.20 12.96
N ALA A 165 -11.07 -0.31 12.76
CA ALA A 165 -10.12 -0.34 13.87
C ALA A 165 -10.03 1.03 14.55
N CYS A 166 -9.94 2.12 13.77
CA CYS A 166 -9.97 3.48 14.30
C CYS A 166 -11.26 3.75 15.09
N ALA A 167 -12.42 3.36 14.55
CA ALA A 167 -13.72 3.55 15.20
C ALA A 167 -13.81 2.81 16.53
N ARG A 168 -13.36 1.55 16.59
CA ARG A 168 -13.38 0.77 17.82
C ARG A 168 -12.43 1.32 18.90
N ILE A 169 -11.31 1.90 18.49
CA ILE A 169 -10.34 2.46 19.44
C ILE A 169 -10.83 3.82 19.93
N LEU A 170 -11.15 4.74 19.02
CA LEU A 170 -11.63 6.09 19.37
C LEU A 170 -12.94 6.05 20.15
N GLY A 171 -13.88 5.16 19.79
CA GLY A 171 -15.15 5.03 20.51
C GLY A 171 -15.03 4.46 21.93
N ARG A 172 -13.86 3.95 22.32
CA ARG A 172 -13.56 3.58 23.71
C ARG A 172 -12.87 4.70 24.48
N GLU A 173 -12.16 5.57 23.76
CA GLU A 173 -11.42 6.69 24.35
C GLU A 173 -12.29 7.92 24.51
N PHE A 174 -13.17 8.19 23.54
CA PHE A 174 -13.97 9.41 23.47
C PHE A 174 -15.47 9.10 23.42
N PRO A 175 -16.30 9.91 24.10
CA PRO A 175 -17.73 9.62 24.28
C PRO A 175 -18.59 9.95 23.04
N ARG A 176 -18.09 10.74 22.09
CA ARG A 176 -18.85 11.28 20.95
C ARG A 176 -18.28 10.84 19.59
N LEU A 177 -18.39 9.55 19.29
CA LEU A 177 -18.07 8.94 17.98
C LEU A 177 -19.34 8.45 17.25
#